data_AF-A0A3B7MNC7-F1
#
_entry.id   AF-A0A3B7MNC7-F1
#
_cell.length_a   1.000
_cell.length_b   1.000
_cell.length_c   1.000
_cell.angle_alpha   90.00
_cell.angle_beta   90.00
_cell.angle_gamma   90.00
#
_symmetry.space_group_name_H-M   'P 1'
#
loop_
_entity.id
_entity.type
_entity.pdbx_description
1 polymer ?
#
loop_
_entity_poly.entity_id
_entity_poly.type
_entity_poly.pdbx_seq_one_letter_code
_entity_poly.pdbx_strand_id
1 'polypeptide(L)'
;MRFSRWLLAIALLGSMGYFFLGSRSSALWWYWYRWQPGHIAPLVMQGGDPYVRALMRTISASEANDANPYTLLYGGEHVQDLSQHPDRCIPIRRGPNQHLCTTAAGRYQFLTTTWAEKAARYHPQPPSWFWQDYSFAPEYQDQVVYRWLTDPTAWNADIPQLLREGRVQEVFALLSDTWTSLGYGIESNRITPHLEEIYQQLLAQELAASQTAQSPGRNALR
;
A
#
# COMPACT_ATOMS: atom_id res chain seq x y z
N MET A 1 -26.87 65.60 -49.80
CA MET A 1 -27.96 64.74 -49.29
C MET A 1 -27.49 64.08 -48.00
N ARG A 2 -28.33 64.14 -46.93
CA ARG A 2 -28.25 63.50 -45.60
C ARG A 2 -27.17 64.07 -44.64
N PHE A 3 -27.47 64.87 -43.59
CA PHE A 3 -28.23 64.63 -42.31
C PHE A 3 -27.85 63.29 -41.63
N SER A 4 -27.62 63.14 -40.32
CA SER A 4 -27.52 64.02 -39.16
C SER A 4 -26.97 63.19 -37.99
N ARG A 5 -26.28 63.88 -37.09
CA ARG A 5 -26.04 63.67 -35.65
C ARG A 5 -26.97 62.78 -34.80
N TRP A 6 -26.31 62.08 -33.85
CA TRP A 6 -26.55 61.84 -32.39
C TRP A 6 -27.69 60.92 -31.85
N LEU A 7 -27.23 59.90 -31.09
CA LEU A 7 -27.58 59.41 -29.71
C LEU A 7 -28.86 58.65 -29.30
N LEU A 8 -28.54 57.57 -28.54
CA LEU A 8 -29.16 56.99 -27.33
C LEU A 8 -30.24 55.89 -27.45
N ALA A 9 -29.78 54.68 -27.08
CA ALA A 9 -30.31 53.72 -26.09
C ALA A 9 -31.82 53.36 -26.06
N ILE A 10 -32.12 52.05 -26.06
CA ILE A 10 -32.64 51.30 -24.90
C ILE A 10 -32.73 49.79 -25.21
N ALA A 11 -32.57 49.03 -24.14
CA ALA A 11 -32.44 47.59 -23.96
C ALA A 11 -33.46 46.67 -24.65
N LEU A 12 -33.00 45.44 -24.94
CA LEU A 12 -33.83 44.24 -24.81
C LEU A 12 -33.05 43.12 -24.11
N LEU A 13 -33.72 42.59 -23.11
CA LEU A 13 -33.37 41.49 -22.23
C LEU A 13 -33.15 40.19 -23.00
N GLY A 14 -32.09 39.46 -22.63
CA GLY A 14 -31.83 38.11 -23.09
C GLY A 14 -31.02 37.35 -22.04
N SER A 15 -31.70 36.90 -20.99
CA SER A 15 -31.17 35.96 -20.01
C SER A 15 -30.90 34.62 -20.66
N MET A 16 -29.65 34.14 -20.68
CA MET A 16 -29.39 32.70 -20.68
C MET A 16 -27.99 32.39 -20.14
N GLY A 17 -27.97 32.05 -18.84
CA GLY A 17 -27.13 31.01 -18.27
C GLY A 17 -25.61 31.21 -18.31
N TYR A 18 -25.08 32.00 -17.39
CA TYR A 18 -23.74 31.71 -16.84
C TYR A 18 -23.88 30.53 -15.87
N PHE A 19 -23.71 29.32 -16.36
CA PHE A 19 -23.42 28.15 -15.53
C PHE A 19 -22.23 27.40 -16.12
N PHE A 20 -21.03 27.87 -15.80
CA PHE A 20 -19.85 27.03 -15.72
C PHE A 20 -19.00 27.46 -14.52
N LEU A 21 -19.61 27.41 -13.33
CA LEU A 21 -18.85 27.01 -12.14
C LEU A 21 -18.48 25.55 -12.34
N GLY A 22 -17.36 25.33 -13.04
CA GLY A 22 -16.72 24.03 -13.15
C GLY A 22 -16.24 23.62 -11.76
N SER A 23 -17.13 22.99 -10.98
CA SER A 23 -16.78 22.15 -9.86
C SER A 23 -16.03 20.91 -10.39
N ARG A 24 -14.80 21.12 -10.86
CA ARG A 24 -13.86 20.01 -11.07
C ARG A 24 -13.39 19.52 -9.70
N SER A 25 -14.23 18.67 -9.12
CA SER A 25 -13.84 17.47 -8.39
C SER A 25 -13.04 17.69 -7.10
N SER A 26 -13.69 18.26 -6.09
CA SER A 26 -13.26 18.11 -4.69
C SER A 26 -13.06 16.63 -4.32
N ALA A 27 -13.90 15.72 -4.84
CA ALA A 27 -13.75 14.28 -4.65
C ALA A 27 -12.40 13.75 -5.17
N LEU A 28 -11.98 14.10 -6.39
CA LEU A 28 -10.69 13.66 -6.92
C LEU A 28 -9.54 14.21 -6.06
N TRP A 29 -9.61 15.48 -5.66
CA TRP A 29 -8.61 16.08 -4.75
C TRP A 29 -8.49 15.36 -3.39
N TRP A 30 -9.61 14.97 -2.77
CA TRP A 30 -9.60 14.15 -1.55
C TRP A 30 -9.05 12.73 -1.78
N TYR A 31 -9.34 12.13 -2.96
CA TYR A 31 -8.78 10.85 -3.34
C TYR A 31 -7.25 10.95 -3.52
N TRP A 32 -6.73 11.87 -4.33
CA TRP A 32 -5.29 12.06 -4.53
C TRP A 32 -4.53 12.37 -3.22
N TYR A 33 -5.14 13.07 -2.26
CA TYR A 33 -4.52 13.39 -0.97
C TYR A 33 -4.33 12.15 -0.06
N ARG A 34 -5.25 11.17 -0.11
CA ARG A 34 -5.14 9.92 0.67
C ARG A 34 -4.11 8.91 0.09
N TRP A 35 -3.62 9.16 -1.12
CA TRP A 35 -2.67 8.30 -1.84
C TRP A 35 -1.29 8.94 -2.04
N GLN A 36 -0.91 9.90 -1.19
CA GLN A 36 0.46 10.39 -1.18
C GLN A 36 1.36 9.37 -0.47
N PRO A 37 2.44 8.87 -1.09
CA PRO A 37 3.36 7.91 -0.48
C PRO A 37 3.99 8.36 0.85
N GLY A 38 3.92 9.65 1.19
CA GLY A 38 4.29 10.19 2.50
C GLY A 38 3.35 9.77 3.64
N HIS A 39 2.20 9.16 3.33
CA HIS A 39 1.26 8.61 4.32
C HIS A 39 1.33 7.09 4.46
N ILE A 40 2.06 6.39 3.58
CA ILE A 40 2.30 4.96 3.72
C ILE A 40 3.47 4.78 4.68
N ALA A 41 3.17 4.22 5.86
CA ALA A 41 4.14 4.05 6.94
C ALA A 41 5.46 3.41 6.43
N PRO A 42 6.63 3.83 6.92
CA PRO A 42 7.89 3.17 6.61
C PRO A 42 7.91 1.73 7.13
N LEU A 43 8.80 0.89 6.60
CA LEU A 43 9.07 -0.44 7.18
C LEU A 43 9.81 -0.27 8.51
N VAL A 44 9.51 -1.12 9.49
CA VAL A 44 10.27 -1.20 10.75
C VAL A 44 11.59 -1.93 10.51
N MET A 45 11.58 -2.96 9.65
CA MET A 45 12.81 -3.67 9.30
C MET A 45 13.87 -2.75 8.70
N GLN A 46 15.12 -2.98 9.11
CA GLN A 46 16.28 -2.26 8.63
C GLN A 46 16.99 -3.00 7.50
N GLY A 47 17.61 -2.26 6.59
CA GLY A 47 18.31 -2.81 5.43
C GLY A 47 17.38 -3.52 4.44
N GLY A 48 17.95 -4.39 3.61
CA GLY A 48 17.24 -5.09 2.54
C GLY A 48 17.26 -4.34 1.20
N ASP A 49 16.82 -5.04 0.15
CA ASP A 49 16.76 -4.53 -1.21
C ASP A 49 15.70 -3.42 -1.35
N PRO A 50 16.05 -2.17 -1.75
CA PRO A 50 15.09 -1.08 -1.88
C PRO A 50 13.93 -1.39 -2.84
N TYR A 51 14.14 -2.23 -3.85
CA TYR A 51 13.08 -2.65 -4.77
C TYR A 51 12.02 -3.50 -4.06
N VAL A 52 12.46 -4.48 -3.27
CA VAL A 52 11.57 -5.34 -2.48
C VAL A 52 10.90 -4.55 -1.37
N ARG A 53 11.62 -3.63 -0.71
CA ARG A 53 11.06 -2.77 0.33
C ARG A 53 9.95 -1.87 -0.21
N ALA A 54 10.14 -1.31 -1.41
CA ALA A 54 9.10 -0.54 -2.10
C ALA A 54 7.87 -1.40 -2.39
N LEU A 55 8.08 -2.63 -2.90
CA LEU A 55 7.00 -3.60 -3.11
C LEU A 55 6.22 -3.90 -1.82
N MET A 56 6.92 -4.15 -0.70
CA MET A 56 6.28 -4.39 0.60
C MET A 56 5.42 -3.21 1.06
N ARG A 57 5.89 -1.98 0.85
CA ARG A 57 5.11 -0.77 1.14
C ARG A 57 3.91 -0.63 0.20
N THR A 58 4.03 -1.05 -1.07
CA THR A 58 2.90 -1.10 -2.02
C THR A 58 1.85 -2.13 -1.60
N ILE A 59 2.24 -3.33 -1.18
CA ILE A 59 1.32 -4.35 -0.63
C ILE A 59 0.60 -3.79 0.60
N SER A 60 1.33 -3.14 1.50
CA SER A 60 0.74 -2.48 2.66
C SER A 60 -0.25 -1.39 2.27
N ALA A 61 -0.01 -0.65 1.18
CA ALA A 61 -0.95 0.35 0.69
C ALA A 61 -2.25 -0.28 0.19
N SER A 62 -2.21 -1.50 -0.35
CA SER A 62 -3.40 -2.19 -0.84
C SER A 62 -4.16 -2.94 0.26
N GLU A 63 -3.44 -3.54 1.21
CA GLU A 63 -3.98 -4.39 2.28
C GLU A 63 -4.34 -3.61 3.55
N ALA A 64 -3.51 -2.63 3.94
CA ALA A 64 -3.57 -1.95 5.23
C ALA A 64 -3.17 -0.47 5.09
N ASN A 65 -3.92 0.29 4.27
CA ASN A 65 -3.72 1.74 4.16
C ASN A 65 -4.24 2.47 5.41
N ASP A 66 -3.48 2.31 6.49
CA ASP A 66 -3.70 2.88 7.82
C ASP A 66 -2.40 3.50 8.34
N ALA A 67 -2.51 4.45 9.28
CA ALA A 67 -1.34 5.08 9.92
C ALA A 67 -0.56 4.10 10.82
N ASN A 68 -1.22 3.08 11.36
CA ASN A 68 -0.64 2.04 12.21
C ASN A 68 -0.93 0.65 11.62
N PRO A 69 -0.37 0.32 10.44
CA PRO A 69 -0.79 -0.85 9.67
C PRO A 69 -0.47 -2.18 10.38
N TYR A 70 0.57 -2.21 11.23
CA TYR A 70 1.01 -3.42 11.92
C TYR A 70 0.05 -3.96 12.98
N THR A 71 -0.81 -3.09 13.52
CA THR A 71 -1.80 -3.47 14.54
C THR A 71 -3.19 -3.64 13.95
N LEU A 72 -3.36 -3.37 12.65
CA LEU A 72 -4.64 -3.33 11.97
C LEU A 72 -5.25 -4.72 11.84
N LEU A 73 -6.48 -4.88 12.29
CA LEU A 73 -7.31 -6.04 12.06
C LEU A 73 -8.23 -5.79 10.86
N TYR A 74 -8.66 -6.87 10.20
CA TYR A 74 -9.72 -6.79 9.19
C TYR A 74 -10.92 -5.99 9.72
N GLY A 75 -11.41 -5.05 8.92
CA GLY A 75 -12.52 -4.17 9.30
C GLY A 75 -12.11 -2.88 10.02
N GLY A 76 -10.83 -2.69 10.37
CA GLY A 76 -10.27 -1.42 10.80
C GLY A 76 -10.02 -1.25 12.30
N GLU A 77 -10.25 -2.28 13.11
CA GLU A 77 -9.89 -2.24 14.54
C GLU A 77 -8.37 -2.44 14.73
N HIS A 78 -7.84 -2.07 15.90
CA HIS A 78 -6.43 -2.27 16.22
C HIS A 78 -6.24 -3.16 17.46
N VAL A 79 -5.22 -4.01 17.41
CA VAL A 79 -4.77 -4.83 18.54
C VAL A 79 -3.50 -4.26 19.17
N GLN A 80 -3.33 -4.43 20.48
CA GLN A 80 -2.14 -3.96 21.21
C GLN A 80 -1.11 -5.07 21.41
N ASP A 81 -1.57 -6.28 21.72
CA ASP A 81 -0.69 -7.43 21.89
C ASP A 81 -0.32 -8.03 20.53
N LEU A 82 0.98 -7.95 20.22
CA LEU A 82 1.60 -8.53 19.03
C LEU A 82 2.66 -9.58 19.39
N SER A 83 2.60 -10.13 20.61
CA SER A 83 3.45 -11.25 21.02
C SER A 83 3.21 -12.51 20.18
N GLN A 84 2.05 -12.59 19.53
CA GLN A 84 1.64 -13.60 18.56
C GLN A 84 0.59 -13.04 17.60
N HIS A 85 0.24 -13.80 16.57
CA HIS A 85 -0.86 -13.43 15.68
C HIS A 85 -2.18 -13.38 16.48
N PRO A 86 -3.03 -12.34 16.30
CA PRO A 86 -4.18 -12.12 17.18
C PRO A 86 -5.30 -13.16 17.05
N ASP A 87 -5.33 -13.90 15.92
CA ASP A 87 -6.28 -14.99 15.65
C ASP A 87 -7.75 -14.65 15.96
N ARG A 88 -8.16 -13.42 15.64
CA ARG A 88 -9.54 -12.96 15.86
C ARG A 88 -10.37 -13.27 14.63
N CYS A 89 -11.37 -14.13 14.76
CA CYS A 89 -12.37 -14.40 13.73
C CYS A 89 -13.32 -13.20 13.58
N ILE A 90 -13.05 -12.33 12.62
CA ILE A 90 -13.83 -11.11 12.36
C ILE A 90 -14.82 -11.35 11.22
N PRO A 91 -16.13 -11.10 11.43
CA PRO A 91 -17.14 -11.34 10.40
C PRO A 91 -16.93 -10.49 9.13
N ILE A 92 -17.00 -11.15 7.98
CA ILE A 92 -16.99 -10.52 6.66
C ILE A 92 -18.39 -9.97 6.38
N ARG A 93 -18.49 -8.64 6.34
CA ARG A 93 -19.79 -7.95 6.22
C ARG A 93 -20.25 -7.72 4.78
N ARG A 94 -19.37 -7.90 3.79
CA ARG A 94 -19.62 -7.62 2.37
C ARG A 94 -18.79 -8.55 1.49
N GLY A 95 -19.24 -8.79 0.26
CA GLY A 95 -18.51 -9.57 -0.74
C GLY A 95 -18.95 -11.05 -0.82
N PRO A 96 -18.30 -11.85 -1.67
CA PRO A 96 -18.68 -13.25 -1.94
C PRO A 96 -18.60 -14.14 -0.69
N ASN A 97 -17.76 -13.75 0.28
CA ASN A 97 -17.55 -14.45 1.54
C ASN A 97 -18.39 -13.90 2.70
N GLN A 98 -19.46 -13.14 2.42
CA GLN A 98 -20.37 -12.68 3.46
C GLN A 98 -20.87 -13.86 4.32
N HIS A 99 -20.98 -13.64 5.63
CA HIS A 99 -21.31 -14.66 6.65
C HIS A 99 -20.18 -15.62 7.05
N LEU A 100 -19.01 -15.53 6.41
CA LEU A 100 -17.77 -16.13 6.93
C LEU A 100 -17.04 -15.14 7.85
N CYS A 101 -15.99 -15.61 8.51
CA CYS A 101 -15.04 -14.73 9.19
C CYS A 101 -13.64 -14.90 8.61
N THR A 102 -12.83 -13.86 8.81
CA THR A 102 -11.41 -13.86 8.47
C THR A 102 -10.59 -13.54 9.71
N THR A 103 -9.36 -14.04 9.77
CA THR A 103 -8.38 -13.70 10.80
C THR A 103 -7.33 -12.70 10.31
N ALA A 104 -7.54 -12.11 9.12
CA ALA A 104 -6.64 -11.14 8.52
C ALA A 104 -6.23 -10.03 9.50
N ALA A 105 -4.91 -9.91 9.71
CA ALA A 105 -4.32 -8.94 10.62
C ALA A 105 -2.94 -8.44 10.18
N GLY A 106 -2.55 -7.31 10.73
CA GLY A 106 -1.26 -6.68 10.52
C GLY A 106 -1.11 -6.02 9.15
N ARG A 107 0.11 -5.59 8.88
CA ARG A 107 0.46 -4.74 7.74
C ARG A 107 0.16 -5.39 6.38
N TYR A 108 0.22 -6.71 6.36
CA TYR A 108 0.08 -7.53 5.17
C TYR A 108 -1.18 -8.41 5.21
N GLN A 109 -2.09 -8.14 6.16
CA GLN A 109 -3.35 -8.84 6.37
C GLN A 109 -3.21 -10.39 6.39
N PHE A 110 -2.21 -10.88 7.12
CA PHE A 110 -1.98 -12.31 7.29
C PHE A 110 -3.20 -13.00 7.91
N LEU A 111 -3.57 -14.17 7.39
CA LEU A 111 -4.40 -15.13 8.11
C LEU A 111 -3.55 -15.86 9.15
N THR A 112 -4.16 -16.34 10.23
CA THR A 112 -3.47 -17.08 11.29
C THR A 112 -2.66 -18.27 10.74
N THR A 113 -3.27 -19.06 9.85
CA THR A 113 -2.62 -20.23 9.25
C THR A 113 -1.47 -19.83 8.34
N THR A 114 -1.64 -18.78 7.53
CA THR A 114 -0.58 -18.25 6.68
C THR A 114 0.58 -17.72 7.52
N TRP A 115 0.30 -16.96 8.59
CA TRP A 115 1.34 -16.50 9.51
C TRP A 115 2.11 -17.67 10.11
N ALA A 116 1.42 -18.67 10.67
CA ALA A 116 2.06 -19.84 11.26
C ALA A 116 2.98 -20.56 10.25
N GLU A 117 2.50 -20.79 9.03
CA GLU A 117 3.26 -21.45 7.97
C GLU A 117 4.50 -20.63 7.55
N LYS A 118 4.33 -19.33 7.28
CA LYS A 118 5.43 -18.49 6.78
C LYS A 118 6.41 -18.12 7.88
N ALA A 119 5.95 -17.87 9.10
CA ALA A 119 6.83 -17.63 10.23
C ALA A 119 7.67 -18.88 10.56
N ALA A 120 7.11 -20.09 10.45
CA ALA A 120 7.88 -21.31 10.63
C ALA A 120 9.08 -21.43 9.69
N ARG A 121 8.96 -20.91 8.46
CA ARG A 121 10.01 -20.95 7.46
C ARG A 121 10.95 -19.74 7.48
N TYR A 122 10.42 -18.54 7.75
CA TYR A 122 11.13 -17.29 7.48
C TYR A 122 11.42 -16.44 8.73
N HIS A 123 10.82 -16.73 9.88
CA HIS A 123 11.00 -15.90 11.06
C HIS A 123 12.47 -15.91 11.54
N PRO A 124 13.10 -14.74 11.79
CA PRO A 124 14.51 -14.64 12.19
C PRO A 124 14.81 -15.19 13.57
N GLN A 125 13.80 -15.19 14.44
CA GLN A 125 13.89 -15.59 15.84
C GLN A 125 12.81 -16.62 16.13
N PRO A 126 12.99 -17.88 15.73
CA PRO A 126 12.01 -18.90 16.04
C PRO A 126 11.86 -19.03 17.57
N PRO A 127 10.67 -19.40 18.06
CA PRO A 127 10.43 -19.60 19.48
C PRO A 127 11.42 -20.64 20.04
N SER A 128 11.90 -20.39 21.26
CA SER A 128 12.86 -21.31 21.92
C SER A 128 12.19 -22.64 22.34
N TRP A 129 10.87 -22.65 22.42
CA TRP A 129 10.07 -23.79 22.85
C TRP A 129 8.91 -24.03 21.90
N PHE A 130 8.59 -25.29 21.64
CA PHE A 130 7.58 -25.70 20.66
C PHE A 130 6.14 -25.29 21.01
N TRP A 131 5.87 -24.85 22.25
CA TRP A 131 4.57 -24.33 22.67
C TRP A 131 4.43 -22.80 22.56
N GLN A 132 5.52 -22.09 22.21
CA GLN A 132 5.48 -20.65 22.03
C GLN A 132 5.19 -20.31 20.57
N ASP A 133 4.33 -19.32 20.37
CA ASP A 133 4.01 -18.81 19.05
C ASP A 133 5.12 -17.89 18.50
N TYR A 134 5.14 -17.74 17.17
CA TYR A 134 6.02 -16.79 16.50
C TYR A 134 5.55 -15.35 16.75
N SER A 135 6.47 -14.49 17.17
CA SER A 135 6.18 -13.09 17.47
C SER A 135 5.65 -12.33 16.27
N PHE A 136 4.48 -11.72 16.41
CA PHE A 136 3.83 -10.95 15.35
C PHE A 136 4.16 -9.45 15.42
N ALA A 137 5.26 -9.10 16.10
CA ALA A 137 5.73 -7.73 16.23
C ALA A 137 6.02 -7.10 14.85
N PRO A 138 5.95 -5.76 14.71
CA PRO A 138 6.11 -5.07 13.44
C PRO A 138 7.35 -5.47 12.64
N GLU A 139 8.50 -5.55 13.31
CA GLU A 139 9.78 -5.97 12.73
C GLU A 139 9.68 -7.37 12.08
N TYR A 140 8.97 -8.30 12.71
CA TYR A 140 8.89 -9.69 12.24
C TYR A 140 7.85 -9.88 11.15
N GLN A 141 6.76 -9.09 11.14
CA GLN A 141 5.88 -9.04 9.99
C GLN A 141 6.66 -8.66 8.72
N ASP A 142 7.49 -7.62 8.81
CA ASP A 142 8.34 -7.18 7.71
C ASP A 142 9.38 -8.25 7.32
N GLN A 143 10.16 -8.75 8.29
CA GLN A 143 11.23 -9.69 7.99
C GLN A 143 10.72 -11.00 7.39
N VAL A 144 9.58 -11.52 7.87
CA VAL A 144 8.95 -12.72 7.30
C VAL A 144 8.52 -12.46 5.86
N VAL A 145 7.84 -11.35 5.57
CA VAL A 145 7.44 -11.01 4.20
C VAL A 145 8.63 -10.76 3.29
N TYR A 146 9.63 -10.02 3.75
CA TYR A 146 10.84 -9.76 2.97
C TYR A 146 11.51 -11.06 2.55
N ARG A 147 11.78 -11.95 3.52
CA ARG A 147 12.43 -13.23 3.26
C ARG A 147 11.59 -14.13 2.35
N TRP A 148 10.27 -14.13 2.54
CA TRP A 148 9.35 -14.87 1.68
C TRP A 148 9.37 -14.32 0.24
N LEU A 149 9.27 -13.01 0.03
CA LEU A 149 9.34 -12.37 -1.30
C LEU A 149 10.69 -12.59 -1.99
N THR A 150 11.78 -12.72 -1.22
CA THR A 150 13.12 -12.97 -1.76
C THR A 150 13.46 -14.46 -1.92
N ASP A 151 12.55 -15.38 -1.61
CA ASP A 151 12.76 -16.82 -1.79
C ASP A 151 12.30 -17.25 -3.19
N PRO A 152 13.22 -17.52 -4.14
CA PRO A 152 12.85 -17.87 -5.50
C PRO A 152 12.13 -19.21 -5.59
N THR A 153 12.31 -20.10 -4.61
CA THR A 153 11.62 -21.40 -4.58
C THR A 153 10.15 -21.26 -4.19
N ALA A 154 9.81 -20.24 -3.40
CA ALA A 154 8.43 -19.99 -2.99
C ALA A 154 7.58 -19.44 -4.14
N TRP A 155 8.21 -18.70 -5.05
CA TRP A 155 7.53 -17.99 -6.13
C TRP A 155 7.81 -18.56 -7.52
N ASN A 156 8.71 -19.54 -7.62
CA ASN A 156 9.24 -20.03 -8.89
C ASN A 156 9.76 -18.88 -9.80
N ALA A 157 10.28 -17.82 -9.16
CA ALA A 157 10.73 -16.59 -9.81
C ALA A 157 11.66 -15.80 -8.88
N ASP A 158 12.63 -15.07 -9.46
CA ASP A 158 13.45 -14.10 -8.73
C ASP A 158 12.75 -12.74 -8.73
N ILE A 159 11.87 -12.51 -7.75
CA ILE A 159 11.13 -11.25 -7.60
C ILE A 159 12.07 -10.03 -7.55
N PRO A 160 13.15 -10.02 -6.74
CA PRO A 160 14.13 -8.92 -6.75
C PRO A 160 14.65 -8.59 -8.16
N GLN A 161 14.99 -9.61 -8.96
CA GLN A 161 15.47 -9.41 -10.32
C GLN A 161 14.37 -8.85 -11.24
N LEU A 162 13.16 -9.39 -11.19
CA LEU A 162 12.01 -8.89 -11.95
C LEU A 162 11.73 -7.41 -11.67
N LEU A 163 11.79 -7.00 -10.39
CA LEU A 163 11.58 -5.61 -9.99
C LEU A 163 12.67 -4.68 -10.54
N ARG A 164 13.94 -5.11 -10.54
CA ARG A 164 15.05 -4.34 -11.14
C ARG A 164 14.93 -4.19 -12.65
N GLU A 165 14.38 -5.20 -13.31
CA GLU A 165 14.07 -5.18 -14.75
C GLU A 165 12.83 -4.33 -15.08
N GLY A 166 12.15 -3.78 -14.08
CA GLY A 166 10.93 -2.99 -14.28
C GLY A 166 9.69 -3.85 -14.58
N ARG A 167 9.76 -5.17 -14.41
CA ARG A 167 8.65 -6.12 -14.65
C ARG A 167 7.65 -6.14 -13.50
N VAL A 168 7.23 -4.95 -13.05
CA VAL A 168 6.39 -4.75 -11.85
C VAL A 168 5.02 -5.41 -12.01
N GLN A 169 4.41 -5.29 -13.20
CA GLN A 169 3.09 -5.89 -13.47
C GLN A 169 3.11 -7.42 -13.38
N GLU A 170 4.20 -8.04 -13.82
CA GLU A 170 4.38 -9.48 -13.70
C GLU A 170 4.54 -9.92 -12.24
N VAL A 171 5.28 -9.13 -11.44
CA VAL A 171 5.36 -9.36 -10.00
C VAL A 171 3.97 -9.22 -9.36
N PHE A 172 3.17 -8.21 -9.69
CA PHE A 172 1.81 -8.11 -9.16
C PHE A 172 0.91 -9.27 -9.56
N ALA A 173 1.00 -9.73 -10.81
CA ALA A 173 0.26 -10.90 -11.26
C ALA A 173 0.66 -12.16 -10.48
N LEU A 174 1.97 -12.37 -10.28
CA LEU A 174 2.52 -13.50 -9.51
C LEU A 174 2.04 -13.50 -8.05
N LEU A 175 1.89 -12.31 -7.45
CA LEU A 175 1.50 -12.15 -6.05
C LEU A 175 -0.02 -12.13 -5.81
N SER A 176 -0.83 -12.03 -6.87
CA SER A 176 -2.28 -11.77 -6.78
C SER A 176 -3.09 -12.86 -6.08
N ASP A 177 -2.66 -14.12 -6.14
CA ASP A 177 -3.33 -15.21 -5.40
C ASP A 177 -3.09 -15.15 -3.89
N THR A 178 -1.99 -14.50 -3.47
CA THR A 178 -1.66 -14.30 -2.04
C THR A 178 -2.26 -13.00 -1.51
N TRP A 179 -2.14 -11.92 -2.28
CA TRP A 179 -2.67 -10.61 -1.96
C TRP A 179 -3.66 -10.19 -3.05
N THR A 180 -4.91 -10.62 -2.90
CA THR A 180 -5.98 -10.39 -3.88
C THR A 180 -6.23 -8.91 -4.18
N SER A 181 -5.85 -8.04 -3.22
CA SER A 181 -5.92 -6.59 -3.35
C SER A 181 -4.96 -5.99 -4.39
N LEU A 182 -3.92 -6.74 -4.81
CA LEU A 182 -2.98 -6.34 -5.87
C LEU A 182 -3.60 -6.38 -7.28
N GLY A 183 -4.88 -6.75 -7.40
CA GLY A 183 -5.57 -6.93 -8.68
C GLY A 183 -5.46 -8.36 -9.19
N TYR A 184 -6.01 -8.60 -10.39
CA TYR A 184 -6.01 -9.90 -11.09
C TYR A 184 -6.82 -11.04 -10.44
N GLY A 185 -7.37 -10.85 -9.23
CA GLY A 185 -8.40 -11.69 -8.59
C GLY A 185 -9.82 -11.07 -8.56
N ILE A 186 -10.75 -11.72 -7.85
CA ILE A 186 -12.18 -11.31 -7.72
C ILE A 186 -12.41 -10.06 -6.85
N GLU A 187 -11.39 -9.55 -6.16
CA GLU A 187 -11.49 -8.40 -5.25
C GLU A 187 -10.55 -7.26 -5.68
N SER A 188 -10.70 -6.78 -6.92
CA SER A 188 -10.07 -5.52 -7.34
C SER A 188 -10.48 -4.39 -6.38
N ASN A 189 -9.52 -3.72 -5.75
CA ASN A 189 -9.79 -2.59 -4.87
C ASN A 189 -9.68 -1.27 -5.66
N ARG A 190 -9.97 -0.13 -5.01
CA ARG A 190 -9.91 1.19 -5.65
C ARG A 190 -8.49 1.65 -6.00
N ILE A 191 -7.47 0.90 -5.55
CA ILE A 191 -6.04 1.24 -5.61
C ILE A 191 -5.37 0.48 -6.73
N THR A 192 -5.89 -0.69 -7.10
CA THR A 192 -5.37 -1.56 -8.15
C THR A 192 -4.92 -0.79 -9.42
N PRO A 193 -5.67 0.21 -9.94
CA PRO A 193 -5.24 0.98 -11.11
C PRO A 193 -3.99 1.86 -10.90
N HIS A 194 -3.63 2.15 -9.65
CA HIS A 194 -2.57 3.08 -9.23
C HIS A 194 -1.37 2.36 -8.56
N LEU A 195 -1.38 1.04 -8.40
CA LEU A 195 -0.35 0.32 -7.67
C LEU A 195 1.04 0.48 -8.28
N GLU A 196 1.14 0.56 -9.60
CA GLU A 196 2.42 0.78 -10.28
C GLU A 196 2.96 2.20 -10.00
N GLU A 197 2.10 3.22 -10.07
CA GLU A 197 2.46 4.60 -9.73
C GLU A 197 2.91 4.71 -8.26
N ILE A 198 2.17 4.07 -7.35
CA ILE A 198 2.51 4.00 -5.91
C ILE A 198 3.86 3.33 -5.73
N TYR A 199 4.09 2.18 -6.37
CA TYR A 199 5.36 1.47 -6.30
C TYR A 199 6.53 2.33 -6.78
N GLN A 200 6.42 3.00 -7.92
CA GLN A 200 7.51 3.84 -8.44
C GLN A 200 7.85 5.00 -7.49
N GLN A 201 6.85 5.62 -6.88
CA GLN A 201 7.09 6.69 -5.92
C GLN A 201 7.72 6.18 -4.61
N LEU A 202 7.27 5.03 -4.10
CA LEU A 202 7.87 4.38 -2.93
C LEU A 202 9.30 3.92 -3.21
N LEU A 203 9.57 3.40 -4.41
CA LEU A 203 10.90 3.02 -4.86
C LEU A 203 11.86 4.21 -4.86
N ALA A 204 11.42 5.36 -5.37
CA ALA A 204 12.22 6.58 -5.32
C ALA A 204 12.59 6.98 -3.87
N GLN A 205 11.66 6.80 -2.91
CA GLN A 205 11.95 7.06 -1.50
C GLN A 205 12.95 6.05 -0.90
N GLU A 206 12.75 4.75 -1.14
CA GLU A 206 13.65 3.71 -0.61
C GLU A 206 15.07 3.85 -1.18
N LEU A 207 15.19 4.22 -2.46
CA LEU A 207 16.49 4.51 -3.08
C LEU A 207 17.17 5.74 -2.46
N ALA A 208 16.42 6.83 -2.25
CA ALA A 208 16.95 8.04 -1.61
C ALA A 208 17.39 7.80 -0.16
N ALA A 209 16.60 7.02 0.60
CA ALA A 209 16.94 6.62 1.97
C ALA A 209 18.20 5.75 2.01
N SER A 210 18.32 4.79 1.09
CA SER A 210 19.48 3.90 0.97
C SER A 210 20.78 4.66 0.65
N GLN A 211 20.72 5.67 -0.23
CA GLN A 211 21.87 6.52 -0.56
C GLN A 211 22.32 7.41 0.63
N THR A 212 21.35 7.90 1.41
CA THR A 212 21.63 8.71 2.62
C THR A 212 22.32 7.86 3.69
N ALA A 213 21.85 6.63 3.92
CA ALA A 213 22.45 5.69 4.87
C ALA A 213 23.89 5.30 4.51
N GLN A 214 24.24 5.32 3.20
CA GLN A 214 25.59 5.02 2.71
C GLN A 214 26.56 6.22 2.75
N SER A 215 26.09 7.44 3.04
CA SER A 215 26.91 8.67 3.04
C SER A 215 27.27 9.28 4.42
N PRO A 216 27.62 8.52 5.48
CA PRO A 216 27.87 9.12 6.80
C PRO A 216 29.21 9.90 6.93
N GLY A 217 29.98 10.12 5.86
CA GLY A 217 31.41 10.48 5.95
C GLY A 217 31.94 11.69 5.16
N ARG A 218 31.15 12.72 4.84
CA ARG A 218 31.67 13.91 4.10
C ARG A 218 31.75 15.25 4.84
N ASN A 219 31.32 15.33 6.11
CA ASN A 219 31.30 16.61 6.85
C ASN A 219 32.16 16.65 8.13
N ALA A 220 33.09 15.71 8.33
CA ALA A 220 34.13 15.85 9.35
C ALA A 220 35.46 16.12 8.65
N LEU A 221 35.76 17.40 8.42
CA LEU A 221 37.07 18.04 8.14
C LEU A 221 36.84 19.33 7.31
N ARG A 222 36.40 20.39 7.99
CA ARG A 222 36.73 21.77 7.65
C ARG A 222 36.85 22.58 8.94
#